data_AF-A0AA36N336-F1
#
_entry.id   AF-A0AA36N336-F1
#
_cell.length_a   1.000
_cell.length_b   1.000
_cell.length_c   1.000
_cell.angle_alpha   90.00
_cell.angle_beta   90.00
_cell.angle_gamma   90.00
#
_symmetry.space_group_name_H-M   'P 1'
#
loop_
_entity.id
_entity.type
_entity.pdbx_description
1 polymer ?
#
loop_
_entity_poly.entity_id
_entity_poly.type
_entity_poly.pdbx_seq_one_letter_code
_entity_poly.pdbx_strand_id
1 'polypeptide(L)'
;MSVMQHYYIKHPDGSLTAHYGAPPQGYQKVSTPSPIPAPLVSTPGSRPPMSVSTVPSAQAMPGAPSTGQFLYGAPLRPSVATPNMSGRTPGLSVPSAMPYKPMTAMPMTAMPVKASVPAKKEASNPKMAALWPKYEEKMRKEGLNEAAMAAFKYNFSVLTSGESTMIPESAINPVDSLPSYESLNVQTDPALLNRTVVLKLNGGLGTGMGLEKAKSLLPVTGGLSFLDLIAQQVKDMKTRFGTDVKFMLMNSFSTSDDTLAALSKYPELGTGSDLEFVQNKAPKVTEADLTPASWPSSPDLEWCPPGHGDLYPAMLGSGTLDKLLAKGIKYMFVSNSDNLGATLDLQLLTYFAKSGSPFMMEVASRTDADKKGGHLAEDAKHPWMQLGHLPLEYKAAL
;
A
#
# COMPACT_ATOMS: atom_id res chain seq x y z
N MET A 1 -4.96 -16.79 2.56
CA MET A 1 -4.28 -15.93 1.57
C MET A 1 -3.03 -15.38 2.23
N SER A 2 -1.88 -15.43 1.57
CA SER A 2 -0.63 -14.87 2.09
C SER A 2 -0.41 -13.45 1.55
N VAL A 3 0.01 -12.51 2.40
CA VAL A 3 0.10 -11.07 2.05
C VAL A 3 1.55 -10.61 2.00
N MET A 4 1.86 -9.78 1.01
CA MET A 4 3.16 -9.14 0.84
C MET A 4 3.03 -7.61 0.96
N GLN A 5 3.79 -6.96 1.83
CA GLN A 5 3.62 -5.53 2.21
C GLN A 5 4.98 -4.79 2.31
N HIS A 6 5.05 -3.46 2.13
CA HIS A 6 6.33 -2.68 2.09
C HIS A 6 6.52 -1.72 3.29
N TYR A 7 7.70 -1.68 3.95
CA TYR A 7 8.13 -0.70 5.02
C TYR A 7 9.68 -0.43 5.05
N TYR A 8 10.30 0.22 6.07
CA TYR A 8 11.73 0.69 6.02
C TYR A 8 12.54 0.46 7.35
N ILE A 9 13.89 0.35 7.37
CA ILE A 9 14.73 0.15 8.62
C ILE A 9 16.14 0.79 8.54
N LYS A 10 16.72 1.28 9.67
CA LYS A 10 18.08 1.89 9.80
C LYS A 10 19.06 1.00 10.59
N HIS A 11 20.35 1.03 10.25
CA HIS A 11 21.45 0.38 11.02
C HIS A 11 22.16 1.33 12.04
N PRO A 12 22.77 0.79 13.11
CA PRO A 12 23.30 1.58 14.23
C PRO A 12 24.64 2.30 14.01
N ASP A 13 25.42 1.97 12.97
CA ASP A 13 26.83 2.37 12.88
C ASP A 13 27.12 3.62 12.03
N GLY A 14 26.10 4.19 11.38
CA GLY A 14 26.23 5.41 10.59
C GLY A 14 27.13 5.30 9.35
N SER A 15 27.48 4.09 8.90
CA SER A 15 28.31 3.91 7.71
C SER A 15 27.50 4.00 6.40
N LEU A 16 28.07 4.68 5.40
CA LEU A 16 27.56 4.79 4.02
C LEU A 16 28.56 4.07 3.10
N THR A 17 28.12 3.04 2.38
CA THR A 17 28.90 2.49 1.27
C THR A 17 28.06 2.52 0.00
N ALA A 18 28.43 3.40 -0.93
CA ALA A 18 27.79 3.54 -2.23
C ALA A 18 28.44 2.58 -3.24
N HIS A 19 27.66 1.69 -3.84
CA HIS A 19 28.05 1.00 -5.07
C HIS A 19 27.32 1.62 -6.25
N TYR A 20 28.01 2.51 -6.97
CA TYR A 20 27.58 2.98 -8.28
C TYR A 20 27.89 1.88 -9.32
N GLY A 21 26.86 1.21 -9.81
CA GLY A 21 26.95 0.45 -11.05
C GLY A 21 27.14 1.40 -12.24
N ALA A 22 28.12 1.11 -13.07
CA ALA A 22 28.51 1.90 -14.24
C ALA A 22 27.35 2.17 -15.22
N PRO A 23 27.32 3.33 -15.91
CA PRO A 23 26.33 3.58 -16.97
C PRO A 23 26.65 2.75 -18.23
N PRO A 24 25.63 2.46 -19.07
CA PRO A 24 25.82 1.82 -20.37
C PRO A 24 26.76 2.66 -21.27
N GLN A 25 27.63 1.98 -22.01
CA GLN A 25 28.51 2.61 -23.01
C GLN A 25 27.68 3.42 -24.03
N GLY A 26 28.02 4.70 -24.24
CA GLY A 26 27.47 5.46 -25.37
C GLY A 26 27.39 6.99 -25.28
N TYR A 27 27.73 7.63 -24.15
CA TYR A 27 27.65 9.10 -24.05
C TYR A 27 29.03 9.78 -24.05
N GLN A 28 29.31 10.56 -25.10
CA GLN A 28 30.46 11.46 -25.16
C GLN A 28 30.27 12.65 -24.20
N LYS A 29 31.31 12.89 -23.38
CA LYS A 29 31.37 13.92 -22.35
C LYS A 29 31.81 15.25 -22.98
N VAL A 30 30.94 16.26 -22.98
CA VAL A 30 31.35 17.66 -23.26
C VAL A 30 31.89 18.25 -21.95
N SER A 31 33.14 18.73 -21.99
CA SER A 31 33.88 19.29 -20.86
C SER A 31 33.45 20.73 -20.53
N THR A 32 33.32 21.04 -19.24
CA THR A 32 33.40 22.41 -18.72
C THR A 32 34.33 22.48 -17.50
N PRO A 33 34.96 23.64 -17.21
CA PRO A 33 36.21 23.74 -16.44
C PRO A 33 36.02 23.86 -14.91
N SER A 34 37.13 23.61 -14.20
CA SER A 34 37.32 23.62 -12.74
C SER A 34 36.88 24.90 -12.00
N PRO A 35 36.59 24.81 -10.68
CA PRO A 35 35.95 25.87 -9.89
C PRO A 35 36.91 26.92 -9.32
N ILE A 36 36.38 28.15 -9.16
CA ILE A 36 36.98 29.29 -8.46
C ILE A 36 36.71 29.18 -6.95
N PRO A 37 37.67 29.51 -6.05
CA PRO A 37 37.51 29.35 -4.61
C PRO A 37 36.70 30.47 -3.93
N ALA A 38 36.05 30.12 -2.81
CA ALA A 38 35.19 30.97 -1.99
C ALA A 38 35.94 32.03 -1.16
N PRO A 39 35.29 33.14 -0.76
CA PRO A 39 35.79 33.98 0.33
C PRO A 39 34.92 33.95 1.61
N LEU A 40 35.63 33.64 2.70
CA LEU A 40 35.65 34.16 4.08
C LEU A 40 34.41 34.80 4.76
N VAL A 41 34.28 34.40 6.03
CA VAL A 41 33.35 34.79 7.10
C VAL A 41 33.64 36.18 7.69
N SER A 42 32.60 36.95 8.03
CA SER A 42 32.61 37.91 9.15
C SER A 42 31.18 38.18 9.69
N THR A 43 31.08 38.43 10.99
CA THR A 43 29.89 38.85 11.79
C THR A 43 30.22 40.14 12.56
N PRO A 44 29.33 40.80 13.34
CA PRO A 44 27.89 41.13 13.21
C PRO A 44 27.58 42.64 13.48
N GLY A 45 26.34 43.13 13.23
CA GLY A 45 25.92 44.46 13.72
C GLY A 45 24.50 44.95 13.36
N SER A 46 23.64 45.08 14.39
CA SER A 46 22.59 46.11 14.66
C SER A 46 21.46 46.51 13.67
N ARG A 47 20.21 46.37 14.17
CA ARG A 47 18.83 46.84 13.81
C ARG A 47 18.67 48.32 13.34
N PRO A 48 17.53 48.85 12.78
CA PRO A 48 16.09 48.59 13.13
C PRO A 48 15.04 48.66 11.95
N PRO A 49 13.69 48.59 12.21
CA PRO A 49 12.66 48.12 11.26
C PRO A 49 11.73 49.23 10.69
N MET A 50 10.88 48.89 9.70
CA MET A 50 9.54 49.44 9.33
C MET A 50 9.18 48.88 7.93
N SER A 51 7.95 48.66 7.45
CA SER A 51 6.58 48.98 7.85
C SER A 51 5.59 48.08 7.08
N VAL A 52 4.40 47.93 7.66
CA VAL A 52 3.19 47.28 7.14
C VAL A 52 2.62 48.02 5.91
N SER A 53 2.08 47.29 4.93
CA SER A 53 0.95 47.79 4.11
C SER A 53 0.08 46.61 3.66
N THR A 54 -1.23 46.82 3.78
CA THR A 54 -2.33 45.87 3.67
C THR A 54 -3.27 46.27 2.52
N VAL A 55 -3.99 45.25 2.00
CA VAL A 55 -5.26 45.23 1.21
C VAL A 55 -5.28 45.88 -0.21
N PRO A 56 -6.24 45.53 -1.12
CA PRO A 56 -7.36 44.60 -0.96
C PRO A 56 -7.71 43.63 -2.11
N SER A 57 -8.58 42.70 -1.71
CA SER A 57 -9.46 41.81 -2.46
C SER A 57 -10.61 42.53 -3.20
N ALA A 58 -11.02 41.99 -4.35
CA ALA A 58 -12.34 42.18 -5.00
C ALA A 58 -12.60 40.95 -5.91
N GLN A 59 -13.54 40.08 -5.57
CA GLN A 59 -14.96 40.05 -6.03
C GLN A 59 -15.19 39.48 -7.44
N ALA A 60 -16.25 38.69 -7.54
CA ALA A 60 -16.57 37.71 -8.57
C ALA A 60 -17.71 38.15 -9.51
N MET A 61 -17.89 37.34 -10.57
CA MET A 61 -19.07 37.11 -11.45
C MET A 61 -19.19 37.99 -12.72
N PRO A 62 -19.99 37.59 -13.74
CA PRO A 62 -20.13 36.29 -14.42
C PRO A 62 -20.26 36.44 -15.98
N GLY A 63 -20.34 35.33 -16.74
CA GLY A 63 -20.97 35.34 -18.08
C GLY A 63 -20.36 34.42 -19.17
N ALA A 64 -21.09 33.37 -19.55
CA ALA A 64 -21.05 32.73 -20.88
C ALA A 64 -22.14 33.37 -21.78
N PRO A 65 -22.43 32.96 -23.04
CA PRO A 65 -21.80 31.97 -23.94
C PRO A 65 -21.59 32.46 -25.40
N SER A 66 -20.95 31.68 -26.28
CA SER A 66 -21.37 31.53 -27.70
C SER A 66 -20.51 30.54 -28.50
N THR A 67 -21.21 29.51 -29.02
CA THR A 67 -21.19 28.92 -30.38
C THR A 67 -19.98 29.07 -31.31
N GLY A 68 -19.56 27.94 -31.89
CA GLY A 68 -18.78 27.88 -33.13
C GLY A 68 -18.59 26.45 -33.65
N GLN A 69 -19.42 26.06 -34.62
CA GLN A 69 -19.36 24.82 -35.42
C GLN A 69 -18.22 24.84 -36.46
N PHE A 70 -18.12 23.72 -37.20
CA PHE A 70 -17.40 23.38 -38.45
C PHE A 70 -16.12 22.55 -38.25
N LEU A 71 -15.75 21.55 -39.06
CA LEU A 71 -16.39 20.50 -39.89
C LEU A 71 -15.22 19.76 -40.61
N TYR A 72 -15.40 18.48 -40.92
CA TYR A 72 -14.68 17.63 -41.90
C TYR A 72 -13.27 17.06 -41.62
N GLY A 73 -13.14 15.74 -41.88
CA GLY A 73 -11.90 15.14 -42.41
C GLY A 73 -11.56 13.71 -41.96
N ALA A 74 -12.29 12.69 -42.44
CA ALA A 74 -11.71 11.34 -42.60
C ALA A 74 -10.73 11.35 -43.80
N PRO A 75 -9.74 10.43 -43.92
CA PRO A 75 -10.04 9.13 -44.53
C PRO A 75 -9.19 7.89 -44.10
N LEU A 76 -9.82 6.72 -44.29
CA LEU A 76 -9.33 5.45 -44.90
C LEU A 76 -8.36 4.50 -44.16
N ARG A 77 -8.86 3.26 -44.00
CA ARG A 77 -8.14 1.97 -43.89
C ARG A 77 -7.59 1.54 -45.26
N PRO A 78 -6.73 0.48 -45.29
CA PRO A 78 -7.26 -0.79 -45.80
C PRO A 78 -6.88 -2.04 -44.97
N SER A 79 -7.70 -3.07 -45.19
CA SER A 79 -7.60 -4.48 -44.76
C SER A 79 -6.57 -5.25 -45.60
N VAL A 80 -6.08 -6.42 -45.12
CA VAL A 80 -6.24 -7.75 -45.77
C VAL A 80 -5.44 -8.85 -45.05
N ALA A 81 -6.22 -9.89 -44.66
CA ALA A 81 -6.03 -11.35 -44.62
C ALA A 81 -4.66 -12.05 -44.40
N THR A 82 -4.73 -13.08 -43.53
CA THR A 82 -3.87 -14.27 -43.47
C THR A 82 -4.18 -15.28 -44.58
N PRO A 83 -3.31 -16.27 -44.84
CA PRO A 83 -3.75 -17.64 -44.53
C PRO A 83 -2.68 -18.60 -43.96
N ASN A 84 -3.25 -19.62 -43.32
CA ASN A 84 -2.68 -20.83 -42.72
C ASN A 84 -2.03 -21.76 -43.77
N MET A 85 -0.96 -22.46 -43.41
CA MET A 85 -0.51 -23.68 -44.12
C MET A 85 0.09 -24.68 -43.13
N SER A 86 -0.60 -25.81 -43.04
CA SER A 86 -0.23 -27.07 -42.40
C SER A 86 0.92 -27.79 -43.13
N GLY A 87 1.85 -28.38 -42.39
CA GLY A 87 2.84 -29.33 -42.93
C GLY A 87 3.28 -30.33 -41.85
N ARG A 88 3.01 -31.62 -42.05
CA ARG A 88 3.40 -32.75 -41.18
C ARG A 88 4.78 -33.32 -41.58
N THR A 89 5.37 -34.05 -40.60
CA THR A 89 6.35 -35.17 -40.67
C THR A 89 7.86 -34.88 -40.66
N PRO A 90 8.73 -35.81 -40.20
CA PRO A 90 8.54 -37.00 -39.33
C PRO A 90 9.49 -37.01 -38.09
N GLY A 91 9.33 -38.06 -37.28
CA GLY A 91 9.86 -38.19 -35.92
C GLY A 91 11.39 -38.27 -35.75
N LEU A 92 11.81 -37.85 -34.56
CA LEU A 92 13.11 -38.12 -33.97
C LEU A 92 12.90 -38.74 -32.59
N SER A 93 13.53 -39.89 -32.42
CA SER A 93 13.60 -40.74 -31.23
C SER A 93 14.21 -40.02 -30.02
N VAL A 94 13.51 -40.08 -28.88
CA VAL A 94 14.04 -39.67 -27.57
C VAL A 94 14.50 -40.93 -26.82
N PRO A 95 15.74 -41.01 -26.31
CA PRO A 95 16.18 -42.15 -25.52
C PRO A 95 15.55 -42.16 -24.12
N SER A 96 15.18 -43.36 -23.68
CA SER A 96 14.63 -43.72 -22.38
C SER A 96 15.45 -43.17 -21.21
N ALA A 97 14.80 -42.36 -20.35
CA ALA A 97 15.33 -41.97 -19.05
C ALA A 97 15.02 -43.07 -18.02
N MET A 98 16.03 -43.41 -17.22
CA MET A 98 15.95 -44.40 -16.13
C MET A 98 14.90 -44.02 -15.07
N PRO A 99 14.27 -45.00 -14.39
CA PRO A 99 13.28 -44.73 -13.36
C PRO A 99 13.92 -44.10 -12.11
N TYR A 100 13.49 -42.88 -11.79
CA TYR A 100 13.85 -42.20 -10.55
C TYR A 100 13.19 -42.92 -9.36
N LYS A 101 13.99 -43.40 -8.41
CA LYS A 101 13.53 -43.96 -7.13
C LYS A 101 12.92 -42.83 -6.29
N PRO A 102 11.68 -42.95 -5.78
CA PRO A 102 11.15 -41.96 -4.86
C PRO A 102 11.93 -42.05 -3.54
N MET A 103 12.61 -40.97 -3.16
CA MET A 103 13.09 -40.82 -1.78
C MET A 103 11.86 -40.69 -0.88
N THR A 104 11.73 -41.65 0.02
CA THR A 104 10.80 -41.67 1.15
C THR A 104 10.75 -40.30 1.83
N ALA A 105 9.57 -39.70 1.85
CA ALA A 105 9.28 -38.48 2.59
C ALA A 105 9.66 -38.68 4.06
N MET A 106 10.52 -37.81 4.57
CA MET A 106 10.64 -37.65 6.02
C MET A 106 9.33 -37.06 6.54
N PRO A 107 8.77 -37.59 7.64
CA PRO A 107 7.52 -37.07 8.18
C PRO A 107 7.78 -35.66 8.70
N MET A 108 7.24 -34.66 8.00
CA MET A 108 7.11 -33.30 8.49
C MET A 108 6.07 -33.35 9.60
N THR A 109 6.52 -33.51 10.85
CA THR A 109 5.69 -33.21 12.02
C THR A 109 5.22 -31.78 11.90
N ALA A 110 3.94 -31.59 11.63
CA ALA A 110 3.27 -30.30 11.71
C ALA A 110 3.55 -29.71 13.10
N MET A 111 4.24 -28.58 13.14
CA MET A 111 4.31 -27.80 14.37
C MET A 111 2.89 -27.34 14.69
N PRO A 112 2.36 -27.64 15.90
CA PRO A 112 1.03 -27.19 16.26
C PRO A 112 1.08 -25.67 16.40
N VAL A 113 0.33 -24.95 15.56
CA VAL A 113 0.01 -23.54 15.80
C VAL A 113 -0.92 -23.48 17.00
N LYS A 114 -0.34 -23.50 18.21
CA LYS A 114 -1.02 -23.00 19.40
C LYS A 114 -0.83 -21.49 19.42
N ALA A 115 -1.64 -20.79 18.64
CA ALA A 115 -1.99 -19.42 18.98
C ALA A 115 -3.03 -19.48 20.12
N SER A 116 -2.61 -19.88 21.32
CA SER A 116 -3.38 -19.56 22.50
C SER A 116 -3.04 -18.11 22.84
N VAL A 117 -3.90 -17.18 22.42
CA VAL A 117 -3.97 -15.87 23.05
C VAL A 117 -4.15 -16.15 24.54
N PRO A 118 -3.24 -15.71 25.42
CA PRO A 118 -3.45 -15.90 26.85
C PRO A 118 -4.71 -15.11 27.20
N ALA A 119 -5.76 -15.82 27.59
CA ALA A 119 -6.93 -15.22 28.21
C ALA A 119 -6.47 -14.60 29.55
N LYS A 120 -5.95 -13.37 29.49
CA LYS A 120 -5.88 -12.50 30.67
C LYS A 120 -7.30 -12.46 31.21
N LYS A 121 -7.47 -12.80 32.49
CA LYS A 121 -8.72 -12.64 33.23
C LYS A 121 -9.34 -11.30 32.85
N GLU A 122 -10.49 -11.31 32.18
CA GLU A 122 -11.35 -10.13 32.05
C GLU A 122 -11.77 -9.73 33.47
N ALA A 123 -10.93 -8.99 34.18
CA ALA A 123 -11.44 -8.05 35.14
C ALA A 123 -12.34 -7.13 34.33
N SER A 124 -13.66 -7.22 34.54
CA SER A 124 -14.66 -6.51 33.74
C SER A 124 -14.28 -5.04 33.66
N ASN A 125 -13.78 -4.58 32.51
CA ASN A 125 -13.44 -3.18 32.32
C ASN A 125 -14.75 -2.36 32.40
N PRO A 126 -14.99 -1.57 33.47
CA PRO A 126 -16.29 -0.94 33.67
C PRO A 126 -16.59 0.10 32.59
N LYS A 127 -15.55 0.77 32.06
CA LYS A 127 -15.69 1.72 30.94
C LYS A 127 -16.14 1.00 29.68
N MET A 128 -15.51 -0.14 29.37
CA MET A 128 -15.89 -0.96 28.22
C MET A 128 -17.35 -1.44 28.34
N ALA A 129 -17.74 -1.97 29.50
CA ALA A 129 -19.10 -2.45 29.73
C ALA A 129 -20.16 -1.34 29.60
N ALA A 130 -19.85 -0.12 30.06
CA ALA A 130 -20.76 1.02 29.99
C ALA A 130 -20.85 1.65 28.59
N LEU A 131 -19.75 1.70 27.83
CA LEU A 131 -19.66 2.43 26.56
C LEU A 131 -19.91 1.56 25.34
N TRP A 132 -19.54 0.27 25.38
CA TRP A 132 -19.67 -0.63 24.23
C TRP A 132 -21.09 -0.68 23.63
N PRO A 133 -22.19 -0.76 24.42
CA PRO A 133 -23.54 -0.79 23.85
C PRO A 133 -23.86 0.41 22.96
N LYS A 134 -23.33 1.60 23.28
CA LYS A 134 -23.53 2.82 22.48
C LYS A 134 -22.81 2.74 21.13
N TYR A 135 -21.58 2.21 21.13
CA TYR A 135 -20.82 1.99 19.89
C TYR A 135 -21.44 0.90 19.04
N GLU A 136 -21.82 -0.22 19.64
CA GLU A 136 -22.47 -1.33 18.95
C GLU A 136 -23.77 -0.87 18.29
N GLU A 137 -24.62 -0.14 19.01
CA GLU A 137 -25.84 0.43 18.44
C GLU A 137 -25.54 1.37 17.27
N LYS A 138 -24.57 2.28 17.41
CA LYS A 138 -24.19 3.22 16.35
C LYS A 138 -23.64 2.51 15.11
N MET A 139 -22.78 1.53 15.28
CA MET A 139 -22.19 0.74 14.19
C MET A 139 -23.23 -0.14 13.49
N ARG A 140 -24.17 -0.74 14.24
CA ARG A 140 -25.29 -1.51 13.67
C ARG A 140 -26.25 -0.62 12.88
N LYS A 141 -26.54 0.60 13.36
CA LYS A 141 -27.35 1.58 12.62
C LYS A 141 -26.70 2.02 11.30
N GLU A 142 -25.37 2.15 11.27
CA GLU A 142 -24.60 2.43 10.06
C GLU A 142 -24.49 1.21 9.12
N GLY A 143 -24.88 0.01 9.58
CA GLY A 143 -24.81 -1.21 8.77
C GLY A 143 -23.40 -1.81 8.66
N LEU A 144 -22.52 -1.55 9.62
CA LEU A 144 -21.18 -2.14 9.62
C LEU A 144 -21.25 -3.66 9.86
N ASN A 145 -20.37 -4.40 9.16
CA ASN A 145 -20.29 -5.84 9.29
C ASN A 145 -19.64 -6.27 10.63
N GLU A 146 -19.85 -7.53 11.02
CA GLU A 146 -19.35 -8.09 12.28
C GLU A 146 -17.81 -8.06 12.38
N ALA A 147 -17.08 -8.23 11.27
CA ALA A 147 -15.62 -8.17 11.29
C ALA A 147 -15.11 -6.75 11.63
N ALA A 148 -15.74 -5.72 11.07
CA ALA A 148 -15.46 -4.32 11.37
C ALA A 148 -15.80 -3.97 12.83
N MET A 149 -16.97 -4.41 13.31
CA MET A 149 -17.38 -4.21 14.70
C MET A 149 -16.44 -4.92 15.68
N ALA A 150 -16.02 -6.15 15.38
CA ALA A 150 -15.07 -6.89 16.20
C ALA A 150 -13.69 -6.22 16.25
N ALA A 151 -13.18 -5.75 15.11
CA ALA A 151 -11.91 -5.02 15.04
C ALA A 151 -11.94 -3.71 15.84
N PHE A 152 -13.03 -2.93 15.70
CA PHE A 152 -13.21 -1.72 16.51
C PHE A 152 -13.36 -2.04 18.00
N LYS A 153 -14.15 -3.07 18.36
CA LYS A 153 -14.33 -3.53 19.74
C LYS A 153 -13.00 -3.86 20.41
N TYR A 154 -12.13 -4.58 19.70
CA TYR A 154 -10.79 -4.91 20.18
C TYR A 154 -9.97 -3.65 20.45
N ASN A 155 -9.84 -2.75 19.48
CA ASN A 155 -9.08 -1.51 19.64
C ASN A 155 -9.64 -0.62 20.77
N PHE A 156 -10.96 -0.55 20.87
CA PHE A 156 -11.64 0.18 21.94
C PHE A 156 -11.44 -0.47 23.31
N SER A 157 -11.36 -1.79 23.39
CA SER A 157 -11.03 -2.50 24.62
C SER A 157 -9.60 -2.19 25.10
N VAL A 158 -8.64 -2.09 24.17
CA VAL A 158 -7.26 -1.66 24.47
C VAL A 158 -7.26 -0.23 24.98
N LEU A 159 -7.91 0.70 24.26
CA LEU A 159 -8.02 2.10 24.68
C LEU A 159 -8.63 2.25 26.08
N THR A 160 -9.74 1.55 26.35
CA THR A 160 -10.45 1.65 27.63
C THR A 160 -9.72 0.93 28.77
N SER A 161 -8.79 0.02 28.47
CA SER A 161 -7.98 -0.66 29.51
C SER A 161 -6.97 0.27 30.18
N GLY A 162 -6.61 1.39 29.52
CA GLY A 162 -5.53 2.27 29.94
C GLY A 162 -4.13 1.72 29.65
N GLU A 163 -4.01 0.56 28.97
CA GLU A 163 -2.73 0.10 28.43
C GLU A 163 -2.16 1.14 27.45
N SER A 164 -0.85 1.35 27.50
CA SER A 164 -0.16 2.25 26.58
C SER A 164 -0.33 1.74 25.15
N THR A 165 -0.78 2.62 24.25
CA THR A 165 -0.81 2.35 22.81
C THR A 165 0.53 2.66 22.13
N MET A 166 1.54 3.05 22.91
CA MET A 166 2.89 3.37 22.44
C MET A 166 3.83 2.20 22.71
N ILE A 167 4.75 1.96 21.77
CA ILE A 167 5.84 0.99 21.91
C ILE A 167 7.10 1.75 22.36
N PRO A 168 7.56 1.60 23.60
CA PRO A 168 8.76 2.27 24.07
C PRO A 168 10.01 1.60 23.50
N GLU A 169 11.09 2.38 23.33
CA GLU A 169 12.38 1.86 22.82
C GLU A 169 12.91 0.71 23.69
N SER A 170 12.68 0.76 25.00
CA SER A 170 13.07 -0.30 25.94
C SER A 170 12.32 -1.63 25.75
N ALA A 171 11.26 -1.66 24.94
CA ALA A 171 10.51 -2.87 24.61
C ALA A 171 10.93 -3.48 23.26
N ILE A 172 11.89 -2.88 22.56
CA ILE A 172 12.31 -3.33 21.24
C ILE A 172 13.83 -3.46 21.11
N ASN A 173 14.25 -4.34 20.21
CA ASN A 173 15.62 -4.47 19.74
C ASN A 173 15.69 -4.14 18.23
N PRO A 174 16.85 -3.67 17.73
CA PRO A 174 17.05 -3.52 16.30
C PRO A 174 17.01 -4.89 15.59
N VAL A 175 16.60 -4.89 14.32
CA VAL A 175 16.76 -6.05 13.44
C VAL A 175 18.15 -5.97 12.81
N ASP A 176 19.03 -6.89 13.19
CA ASP A 176 20.45 -6.83 12.79
C ASP A 176 20.67 -7.15 11.31
N SER A 177 19.91 -8.09 10.75
CA SER A 177 20.08 -8.49 9.35
C SER A 177 18.80 -9.07 8.75
N LEU A 178 18.65 -8.90 7.43
CA LEU A 178 17.58 -9.46 6.62
C LEU A 178 18.15 -9.95 5.29
N PRO A 179 17.52 -10.95 4.64
CA PRO A 179 17.85 -11.29 3.26
C PRO A 179 17.66 -10.07 2.36
N SER A 180 18.65 -9.74 1.53
CA SER A 180 18.52 -8.70 0.52
C SER A 180 17.92 -9.26 -0.76
N TYR A 181 17.28 -8.41 -1.56
CA TYR A 181 16.73 -8.80 -2.86
C TYR A 181 17.80 -9.42 -3.77
N GLU A 182 19.00 -8.83 -3.82
CA GLU A 182 20.12 -9.27 -4.65
C GLU A 182 20.65 -10.65 -4.22
N SER A 183 20.47 -11.01 -2.95
CA SER A 183 20.88 -12.32 -2.41
C SER A 183 19.90 -13.45 -2.72
N LEU A 184 18.71 -13.13 -3.23
CA LEU A 184 17.66 -14.13 -3.49
C LEU A 184 18.04 -15.03 -4.66
N ASN A 185 18.52 -16.24 -4.38
CA ASN A 185 18.79 -17.24 -5.40
C ASN A 185 17.58 -18.16 -5.60
N VAL A 186 16.58 -17.71 -6.36
CA VAL A 186 15.40 -18.52 -6.70
C VAL A 186 15.15 -18.52 -8.21
N GLN A 187 14.98 -19.72 -8.77
CA GLN A 187 14.40 -19.85 -10.11
C GLN A 187 12.93 -19.41 -10.05
N THR A 188 12.57 -18.45 -10.89
CA THR A 188 11.23 -17.86 -11.00
C THR A 188 10.20 -18.88 -11.48
N ASP A 189 8.98 -18.78 -10.95
CA ASP A 189 7.85 -19.62 -11.33
C ASP A 189 6.66 -18.76 -11.81
N PRO A 190 6.54 -18.51 -13.13
CA PRO A 190 5.44 -17.73 -13.70
C PRO A 190 4.05 -18.29 -13.38
N ALA A 191 3.91 -19.59 -13.07
CA ALA A 191 2.60 -20.18 -12.76
C ALA A 191 1.97 -19.59 -11.48
N LEU A 192 2.78 -19.00 -10.59
CA LEU A 192 2.31 -18.32 -9.38
C LEU A 192 1.46 -17.07 -9.69
N LEU A 193 1.66 -16.44 -10.86
CA LEU A 193 0.90 -15.27 -11.27
C LEU A 193 -0.60 -15.54 -11.36
N ASN A 194 -1.00 -16.74 -11.81
CA ASN A 194 -2.41 -17.16 -11.87
C ASN A 194 -3.08 -17.25 -10.48
N ARG A 195 -2.29 -17.28 -9.42
CA ARG A 195 -2.74 -17.39 -8.02
C ARG A 195 -2.50 -16.10 -7.24
N THR A 196 -2.20 -15.00 -7.93
CA THR A 196 -1.77 -13.75 -7.32
C THR A 196 -2.69 -12.60 -7.73
N VAL A 197 -3.04 -11.75 -6.76
CA VAL A 197 -3.72 -10.47 -7.00
C VAL A 197 -2.83 -9.31 -6.55
N VAL A 198 -2.75 -8.28 -7.38
CA VAL A 198 -2.14 -6.99 -7.05
C VAL A 198 -3.21 -6.11 -6.43
N LEU A 199 -2.96 -5.61 -5.22
CA LEU A 199 -3.85 -4.70 -4.51
C LEU A 199 -3.14 -3.37 -4.23
N LYS A 200 -3.79 -2.27 -4.60
CA LYS A 200 -3.35 -0.92 -4.25
C LYS A 200 -4.25 -0.33 -3.16
N LEU A 201 -3.63 0.15 -2.08
CA LEU A 201 -4.32 0.86 -1.00
C LEU A 201 -4.64 2.28 -1.47
N ASN A 202 -5.92 2.64 -1.52
CA ASN A 202 -6.40 3.88 -2.14
C ASN A 202 -7.53 4.57 -1.33
N GLY A 203 -7.61 4.29 -0.04
CA GLY A 203 -8.58 4.92 0.87
C GLY A 203 -8.17 6.29 1.40
N GLY A 204 -6.96 6.77 1.07
CA GLY A 204 -6.41 8.02 1.59
C GLY A 204 -6.80 9.24 0.75
N LEU A 205 -7.25 10.29 1.40
CA LEU A 205 -7.52 11.58 0.78
C LEU A 205 -6.25 12.41 0.61
N GLY A 206 -6.20 13.22 -0.45
CA GLY A 206 -5.14 14.20 -0.70
C GLY A 206 -5.27 15.51 0.07
N THR A 207 -5.98 15.55 1.20
CA THR A 207 -6.34 16.79 1.91
C THR A 207 -5.13 17.62 2.33
N GLY A 208 -4.05 16.96 2.77
CA GLY A 208 -2.78 17.64 3.10
C GLY A 208 -2.10 18.31 1.90
N MET A 209 -2.55 18.01 0.68
CA MET A 209 -2.09 18.60 -0.58
C MET A 209 -3.19 19.45 -1.27
N GLY A 210 -4.26 19.79 -0.54
CA GLY A 210 -5.36 20.62 -1.05
C GLY A 210 -6.35 19.91 -1.98
N LEU A 211 -6.35 18.57 -1.98
CA LEU A 211 -7.28 17.77 -2.79
C LEU A 211 -8.31 17.06 -1.91
N GLU A 212 -9.59 17.38 -2.09
CA GLU A 212 -10.73 16.72 -1.43
C GLU A 212 -11.18 15.44 -2.17
N LYS A 213 -10.22 14.69 -2.69
CA LYS A 213 -10.41 13.46 -3.48
C LYS A 213 -9.32 12.44 -3.17
N ALA A 214 -9.40 11.26 -3.76
CA ALA A 214 -8.36 10.24 -3.63
C ALA A 214 -6.98 10.81 -4.00
N LYS A 215 -5.98 10.58 -3.13
CA LYS A 215 -4.60 11.05 -3.36
C LYS A 215 -4.04 10.55 -4.69
N SER A 216 -4.48 9.37 -5.14
CA SER A 216 -4.03 8.77 -6.40
C SER A 216 -4.46 9.53 -7.66
N LEU A 217 -5.41 10.46 -7.55
CA LEU A 217 -5.84 11.31 -8.67
C LEU A 217 -4.93 12.53 -8.87
N LEU A 218 -3.96 12.76 -7.99
CA LEU A 218 -2.99 13.83 -8.16
C LEU A 218 -2.12 13.56 -9.41
N PRO A 219 -1.89 14.58 -10.26
CA PRO A 219 -1.00 14.46 -11.41
C PRO A 219 0.45 14.26 -10.95
N VAL A 220 1.17 13.39 -11.66
CA VAL A 220 2.56 13.03 -11.37
C VAL A 220 3.47 13.48 -12.51
N THR A 221 3.21 13.02 -13.73
CA THR A 221 4.05 13.35 -14.90
C THR A 221 3.25 13.23 -16.19
N GLY A 222 3.57 14.06 -17.19
CA GLY A 222 2.94 13.98 -18.51
C GLY A 222 1.40 14.11 -18.51
N GLY A 223 0.83 14.78 -17.51
CA GLY A 223 -0.63 14.87 -17.31
C GLY A 223 -1.28 13.60 -16.76
N LEU A 224 -0.50 12.58 -16.41
CA LEU A 224 -0.96 11.33 -15.82
C LEU A 224 -0.93 11.41 -14.30
N SER A 225 -1.99 10.92 -13.66
CA SER A 225 -2.08 10.75 -12.21
C SER A 225 -1.36 9.48 -11.72
N PHE A 226 -1.23 9.31 -10.40
CA PHE A 226 -0.77 8.03 -9.83
C PHE A 226 -1.65 6.88 -10.32
N LEU A 227 -2.96 7.07 -10.34
CA LEU A 227 -3.92 6.04 -10.75
C LEU A 227 -3.75 5.66 -12.22
N ASP A 228 -3.46 6.64 -13.09
CA ASP A 228 -3.16 6.40 -14.51
C ASP A 228 -1.89 5.58 -14.71
N LEU A 229 -0.85 5.90 -13.94
CA LEU A 229 0.41 5.18 -13.98
C LEU A 229 0.25 3.75 -13.44
N ILE A 230 -0.52 3.55 -12.37
CA ILE A 230 -0.88 2.23 -11.86
C ILE A 230 -1.63 1.42 -12.93
N ALA A 231 -2.62 2.01 -13.59
CA ALA A 231 -3.37 1.35 -14.67
C ALA A 231 -2.44 0.89 -15.81
N GLN A 232 -1.51 1.76 -16.22
CA GLN A 232 -0.51 1.44 -17.24
C GLN A 232 0.46 0.36 -16.78
N GLN A 233 0.91 0.39 -15.52
CA GLN A 233 1.76 -0.65 -14.94
C GLN A 233 1.07 -2.02 -14.93
N VAL A 234 -0.22 -2.08 -14.60
CA VAL A 234 -0.98 -3.34 -14.63
C VAL A 234 -1.08 -3.87 -16.06
N LYS A 235 -1.34 -3.00 -17.03
CA LYS A 235 -1.38 -3.36 -18.45
C LYS A 235 -0.02 -3.86 -18.95
N ASP A 236 1.06 -3.19 -18.56
CA ASP A 236 2.42 -3.63 -18.87
C ASP A 236 2.70 -5.00 -18.24
N MET A 237 2.37 -5.20 -16.96
CA MET A 237 2.53 -6.50 -16.28
C MET A 237 1.79 -7.62 -17.01
N LYS A 238 0.55 -7.39 -17.45
CA LYS A 238 -0.21 -8.38 -18.24
C LYS A 238 0.50 -8.78 -19.53
N THR A 239 1.09 -7.79 -20.21
CA THR A 239 1.84 -8.00 -21.46
C THR A 239 3.17 -8.70 -21.20
N ARG A 240 3.98 -8.17 -20.28
CA ARG A 240 5.31 -8.66 -19.91
C ARG A 240 5.29 -10.10 -19.40
N PHE A 241 4.26 -10.46 -18.63
CA PHE A 241 4.12 -11.81 -18.10
C PHE A 241 3.27 -12.75 -18.96
N GLY A 242 2.61 -12.25 -20.01
CA GLY A 242 1.69 -13.03 -20.83
C GLY A 242 0.54 -13.67 -20.02
N THR A 243 0.15 -13.05 -18.89
CA THR A 243 -0.84 -13.58 -17.94
C THR A 243 -1.84 -12.49 -17.59
N ASP A 244 -3.10 -12.85 -17.36
CA ASP A 244 -4.11 -11.91 -16.87
C ASP A 244 -3.91 -11.63 -15.37
N VAL A 245 -2.91 -10.79 -15.06
CA VAL A 245 -2.60 -10.33 -13.70
C VAL A 245 -3.83 -9.68 -13.09
N LYS A 246 -4.31 -10.26 -11.97
CA LYS A 246 -5.47 -9.76 -11.24
C LYS A 246 -5.10 -8.49 -10.50
N PHE A 247 -5.97 -7.48 -10.55
CA PHE A 247 -5.76 -6.18 -9.95
C PHE A 247 -6.99 -5.73 -9.18
N MET A 248 -6.79 -5.06 -8.06
CA MET A 248 -7.85 -4.55 -7.20
C MET A 248 -7.40 -3.31 -6.43
N LEU A 249 -8.35 -2.46 -6.05
CA LEU A 249 -8.15 -1.30 -5.20
C LEU A 249 -8.91 -1.48 -3.89
N MET A 250 -8.28 -1.08 -2.78
CA MET A 250 -8.99 -0.85 -1.53
C MET A 250 -9.30 0.65 -1.43
N ASN A 251 -10.54 1.00 -1.76
CA ASN A 251 -11.04 2.37 -1.69
C ASN A 251 -11.67 2.65 -0.33
N SER A 252 -12.03 3.91 -0.10
CA SER A 252 -12.88 4.34 1.01
C SER A 252 -14.20 4.84 0.46
N PHE A 253 -15.17 5.02 1.35
CA PHE A 253 -16.42 5.70 1.04
C PHE A 253 -16.21 7.13 0.50
N SER A 254 -15.05 7.74 0.72
CA SER A 254 -14.68 9.05 0.19
C SER A 254 -13.86 8.99 -1.11
N THR A 255 -13.48 7.79 -1.57
CA THR A 255 -12.57 7.60 -2.72
C THR A 255 -13.06 6.59 -3.76
N SER A 256 -14.22 5.94 -3.58
CA SER A 256 -14.74 4.99 -4.59
C SER A 256 -15.15 5.69 -5.88
N ASP A 257 -16.09 6.65 -5.78
CA ASP A 257 -16.77 7.18 -6.96
C ASP A 257 -15.81 7.91 -7.92
N ASP A 258 -14.91 8.71 -7.37
CA ASP A 258 -13.88 9.43 -8.13
C ASP A 258 -12.84 8.49 -8.74
N THR A 259 -12.44 7.43 -8.00
CA THR A 259 -11.52 6.40 -8.50
C THR A 259 -12.16 5.60 -9.65
N LEU A 260 -13.39 5.12 -9.49
CA LEU A 260 -14.09 4.34 -10.52
C LEU A 260 -14.36 5.20 -11.77
N ALA A 261 -14.75 6.47 -11.58
CA ALA A 261 -14.92 7.40 -12.69
C ALA A 261 -13.60 7.59 -13.46
N ALA A 262 -12.47 7.75 -12.75
CA ALA A 262 -11.16 7.89 -13.37
C ALA A 262 -10.70 6.62 -14.11
N LEU A 263 -11.01 5.42 -13.57
CA LEU A 263 -10.64 4.14 -14.18
C LEU A 263 -11.54 3.70 -15.34
N SER A 264 -12.67 4.37 -15.57
CA SER A 264 -13.57 4.07 -16.69
C SER A 264 -12.88 4.12 -18.07
N LYS A 265 -11.77 4.87 -18.20
CA LYS A 265 -10.93 4.91 -19.41
C LYS A 265 -10.00 3.71 -19.58
N TYR A 266 -9.93 2.80 -18.59
CA TYR A 266 -9.14 1.57 -18.59
C TYR A 266 -10.02 0.33 -18.37
N PRO A 267 -10.99 0.05 -19.26
CA PRO A 267 -11.95 -1.04 -19.08
C PRO A 267 -11.30 -2.42 -19.00
N GLU A 268 -10.06 -2.59 -19.48
CA GLU A 268 -9.30 -3.84 -19.41
C GLU A 268 -8.87 -4.24 -17.98
N LEU A 269 -9.01 -3.34 -17.00
CA LEU A 269 -8.73 -3.61 -15.60
C LEU A 269 -9.88 -4.31 -14.86
N GLY A 270 -11.10 -4.24 -15.41
CA GLY A 270 -12.32 -4.74 -14.78
C GLY A 270 -13.26 -3.62 -14.33
N THR A 271 -14.38 -3.99 -13.74
CA THR A 271 -15.41 -3.05 -13.26
C THR A 271 -16.02 -3.53 -11.93
N GLY A 272 -16.62 -2.59 -11.19
CA GLY A 272 -17.37 -2.90 -9.96
C GLY A 272 -16.55 -3.70 -8.94
N SER A 273 -17.18 -4.75 -8.38
CA SER A 273 -16.59 -5.56 -7.31
C SER A 273 -15.40 -6.44 -7.72
N ASP A 274 -15.10 -6.52 -9.02
CA ASP A 274 -13.86 -7.17 -9.47
C ASP A 274 -12.66 -6.21 -9.39
N LEU A 275 -12.91 -4.89 -9.42
CA LEU A 275 -11.89 -3.84 -9.42
C LEU A 275 -11.67 -3.21 -8.03
N GLU A 276 -12.69 -3.21 -7.17
CA GLU A 276 -12.58 -2.62 -5.83
C GLU A 276 -13.31 -3.41 -4.74
N PHE A 277 -12.87 -3.16 -3.51
CA PHE A 277 -13.74 -3.21 -2.34
C PHE A 277 -13.50 -1.95 -1.49
N VAL A 278 -14.49 -1.63 -0.67
CA VAL A 278 -14.49 -0.44 0.16
C VAL A 278 -14.11 -0.82 1.59
N GLN A 279 -13.12 -0.13 2.15
CA GLN A 279 -12.74 -0.25 3.56
C GLN A 279 -13.89 0.26 4.47
N ASN A 280 -13.94 -0.23 5.70
CA ASN A 280 -14.97 0.09 6.67
C ASN A 280 -14.90 1.55 7.17
N LYS A 281 -15.91 1.93 7.95
CA LYS A 281 -15.92 3.14 8.79
C LYS A 281 -15.68 2.76 10.25
N ALA A 282 -15.04 3.66 10.99
CA ALA A 282 -14.96 3.60 12.45
C ALA A 282 -15.59 4.87 13.06
N PRO A 283 -16.42 4.74 14.10
CA PRO A 283 -16.96 5.91 14.79
C PRO A 283 -15.85 6.63 15.55
N LYS A 284 -15.82 7.96 15.48
CA LYS A 284 -14.88 8.76 16.26
C LYS A 284 -15.21 8.67 17.74
N VAL A 285 -14.16 8.58 18.55
CA VAL A 285 -14.20 8.53 20.01
C VAL A 285 -13.89 9.92 20.54
N THR A 286 -14.73 10.47 21.41
CA THR A 286 -14.46 11.77 22.06
C THR A 286 -13.28 11.62 23.03
N GLU A 287 -12.39 12.60 23.05
CA GLU A 287 -11.24 12.59 23.97
C GLU A 287 -11.67 12.73 25.44
N ALA A 288 -12.70 13.55 25.70
CA ALA A 288 -13.12 13.91 27.05
C ALA A 288 -13.69 12.74 27.86
N ASP A 289 -14.50 11.88 27.23
CA ASP A 289 -15.28 10.85 27.93
C ASP A 289 -15.38 9.51 27.18
N LEU A 290 -14.67 9.37 26.05
CA LEU A 290 -14.65 8.16 25.23
C LEU A 290 -16.03 7.72 24.72
N THR A 291 -16.98 8.64 24.60
CA THR A 291 -18.29 8.39 24.00
C THR A 291 -18.23 8.53 22.47
N PRO A 292 -19.19 7.95 21.72
CA PRO A 292 -19.27 8.18 20.29
C PRO A 292 -19.47 9.67 20.00
N ALA A 293 -18.62 10.25 19.16
CA ALA A 293 -18.77 11.65 18.75
C ALA A 293 -20.14 11.90 18.11
N SER A 294 -20.72 13.07 18.36
CA SER A 294 -21.96 13.52 17.71
C SER A 294 -21.75 14.89 17.07
N TRP A 295 -22.16 15.01 15.81
CA TRP A 295 -22.07 16.21 15.00
C TRP A 295 -23.26 16.33 14.05
N PRO A 296 -24.46 16.71 14.55
CA PRO A 296 -25.71 16.65 13.77
C PRO A 296 -25.73 17.50 12.50
N SER A 297 -24.92 18.57 12.43
CA SER A 297 -24.83 19.42 11.23
C SER A 297 -24.07 18.75 10.08
N SER A 298 -23.26 17.73 10.35
CA SER A 298 -22.59 16.92 9.34
C SER A 298 -22.24 15.53 9.92
N PRO A 299 -23.21 14.60 9.98
CA PRO A 299 -23.03 13.30 10.63
C PRO A 299 -21.88 12.45 10.05
N ASP A 300 -21.50 12.67 8.79
CA ASP A 300 -20.34 12.00 8.18
C ASP A 300 -19.03 12.32 8.90
N LEU A 301 -18.93 13.49 9.54
CA LEU A 301 -17.78 13.88 10.35
C LEU A 301 -17.69 13.09 11.66
N GLU A 302 -18.69 12.31 12.02
CA GLU A 302 -18.64 11.40 13.17
C GLU A 302 -17.87 10.11 12.87
N TRP A 303 -17.46 9.89 11.62
CA TRP A 303 -16.79 8.68 11.15
C TRP A 303 -15.41 8.97 10.58
N CYS A 304 -14.54 7.97 10.61
CA CYS A 304 -13.27 8.00 9.90
C CYS A 304 -12.93 6.62 9.31
N PRO A 305 -12.11 6.57 8.26
CA PRO A 305 -11.34 5.38 7.91
C PRO A 305 -10.55 4.82 9.11
N PRO A 306 -10.64 3.51 9.42
CA PRO A 306 -9.82 2.86 10.45
C PRO A 306 -8.36 2.60 10.03
N GLY A 307 -7.84 3.37 9.08
CA GLY A 307 -6.50 3.21 8.51
C GLY A 307 -6.37 1.99 7.58
N HIS A 308 -5.21 1.85 6.93
CA HIS A 308 -5.00 0.78 5.95
C HIS A 308 -4.94 -0.63 6.56
N GLY A 309 -4.76 -0.75 7.88
CA GLY A 309 -4.86 -2.03 8.61
C GLY A 309 -6.26 -2.65 8.54
N ASP A 310 -7.27 -1.85 8.17
CA ASP A 310 -8.62 -2.34 7.90
C ASP A 310 -8.74 -3.22 6.65
N LEU A 311 -7.66 -3.38 5.88
CA LEU A 311 -7.56 -4.35 4.79
C LEU A 311 -8.15 -5.72 5.17
N TYR A 312 -7.77 -6.27 6.33
CA TYR A 312 -8.19 -7.61 6.72
C TYR A 312 -9.67 -7.67 7.15
N PRO A 313 -10.16 -6.81 8.08
CA PRO A 313 -11.59 -6.77 8.40
C PRO A 313 -12.47 -6.44 7.19
N ALA A 314 -12.07 -5.53 6.31
CA ALA A 314 -12.82 -5.17 5.11
C ALA A 314 -12.92 -6.32 4.13
N MET A 315 -11.83 -7.04 3.84
CA MET A 315 -11.87 -8.21 2.96
C MET A 315 -12.72 -9.34 3.52
N LEU A 316 -12.65 -9.58 4.84
CA LEU A 316 -13.44 -10.60 5.51
C LEU A 316 -14.93 -10.22 5.49
N GLY A 317 -15.25 -9.02 5.97
CA GLY A 317 -16.63 -8.54 6.12
C GLY A 317 -17.38 -8.32 4.81
N SER A 318 -16.67 -7.97 3.72
CA SER A 318 -17.26 -7.81 2.38
C SER A 318 -17.41 -9.13 1.60
N GLY A 319 -16.87 -10.24 2.12
CA GLY A 319 -16.76 -11.51 1.40
C GLY A 319 -15.75 -11.49 0.24
N THR A 320 -14.95 -10.42 0.11
CA THR A 320 -13.90 -10.31 -0.93
C THR A 320 -12.85 -11.41 -0.76
N LEU A 321 -12.49 -11.74 0.48
CA LEU A 321 -11.56 -12.84 0.77
C LEU A 321 -12.07 -14.16 0.19
N ASP A 322 -13.33 -14.53 0.47
CA ASP A 322 -13.93 -15.78 0.00
C ASP A 322 -14.04 -15.82 -1.53
N LYS A 323 -14.40 -14.69 -2.16
CA LYS A 323 -14.43 -14.55 -3.62
C LYS A 323 -13.06 -14.77 -4.25
N LEU A 324 -12.00 -14.18 -3.68
CA LEU A 324 -10.63 -14.37 -4.16
C LEU A 324 -10.17 -15.82 -4.00
N LEU A 325 -10.44 -16.43 -2.84
CA LEU A 325 -10.11 -17.83 -2.58
C LEU A 325 -10.84 -18.78 -3.53
N ALA A 326 -12.13 -18.55 -3.80
CA ALA A 326 -12.92 -19.33 -4.75
C ALA A 326 -12.38 -19.21 -6.19
N LYS A 327 -11.76 -18.08 -6.55
CA LYS A 327 -11.05 -17.87 -7.82
C LYS A 327 -9.64 -18.50 -7.84
N GLY A 328 -9.23 -19.21 -6.79
CA GLY A 328 -7.92 -19.86 -6.69
C GLY A 328 -6.76 -18.93 -6.31
N ILE A 329 -7.06 -17.68 -5.93
CA ILE A 329 -6.05 -16.72 -5.47
C ILE A 329 -5.49 -17.16 -4.13
N LYS A 330 -4.16 -17.27 -4.05
CA LYS A 330 -3.43 -17.66 -2.85
C LYS A 330 -2.58 -16.53 -2.29
N TYR A 331 -2.04 -15.67 -3.15
CA TYR A 331 -1.12 -14.60 -2.81
C TYR A 331 -1.73 -13.24 -3.13
N MET A 332 -1.44 -12.25 -2.29
CA MET A 332 -1.80 -10.86 -2.53
C MET A 332 -0.58 -9.97 -2.34
N PHE A 333 -0.24 -9.22 -3.38
CA PHE A 333 0.77 -8.18 -3.33
C PHE A 333 0.10 -6.85 -3.01
N VAL A 334 0.41 -6.26 -1.85
CA VAL A 334 -0.21 -5.02 -1.35
C VAL A 334 0.80 -3.90 -1.35
N SER A 335 0.41 -2.74 -1.89
CA SER A 335 1.22 -1.52 -1.80
C SER A 335 0.36 -0.26 -1.80
N ASN A 336 0.92 0.84 -1.32
CA ASN A 336 0.23 2.14 -1.36
C ASN A 336 0.10 2.63 -2.81
N SER A 337 -0.98 3.36 -3.11
CA SER A 337 -1.19 3.96 -4.44
C SER A 337 -0.22 5.10 -4.74
N ASP A 338 0.35 5.75 -3.73
CA ASP A 338 1.37 6.79 -3.90
C ASP A 338 2.80 6.23 -4.04
N ASN A 339 3.00 4.91 -3.90
CA ASN A 339 4.25 4.25 -4.22
C ASN A 339 4.18 3.60 -5.62
N LEU A 340 4.64 4.35 -6.62
CA LEU A 340 4.71 3.88 -8.02
C LEU A 340 5.90 2.94 -8.28
N GLY A 341 6.88 2.86 -7.37
CA GLY A 341 7.99 1.90 -7.48
C GLY A 341 7.57 0.47 -7.14
N ALA A 342 6.50 0.31 -6.35
CA ALA A 342 5.98 -0.99 -5.96
C ALA A 342 5.20 -1.64 -7.11
N THR A 343 5.84 -2.60 -7.78
CA THR A 343 5.26 -3.45 -8.83
C THR A 343 5.45 -4.92 -8.47
N LEU A 344 4.64 -5.82 -9.05
CA LEU A 344 4.77 -7.25 -8.78
C LEU A 344 6.06 -7.79 -9.39
N ASP A 345 6.93 -8.31 -8.51
CA ASP A 345 8.18 -8.94 -8.88
C ASP A 345 8.08 -10.48 -8.76
N LEU A 346 8.50 -11.17 -9.83
CA LEU A 346 8.34 -12.63 -9.91
C LEU A 346 9.37 -13.39 -9.06
N GLN A 347 10.57 -12.83 -8.87
CA GLN A 347 11.61 -13.41 -8.00
C GLN A 347 11.15 -13.35 -6.55
N LEU A 348 10.63 -12.21 -6.10
CA LEU A 348 10.06 -12.05 -4.77
C LEU A 348 8.82 -12.93 -4.54
N LEU A 349 7.88 -12.95 -5.50
CA LEU A 349 6.71 -13.84 -5.41
C LEU A 349 7.13 -15.30 -5.29
N THR A 350 8.12 -15.74 -6.06
CA THR A 350 8.61 -17.12 -6.02
C THR A 350 9.31 -17.43 -4.71
N TYR A 351 10.15 -16.51 -4.21
CA TYR A 351 10.80 -16.64 -2.92
C TYR A 351 9.76 -16.75 -1.79
N PHE A 352 8.75 -15.88 -1.78
CA PHE A 352 7.67 -15.91 -0.80
C PHE A 352 6.87 -17.21 -0.85
N ALA A 353 6.53 -17.68 -2.06
CA ALA A 353 5.79 -18.92 -2.22
C ALA A 353 6.56 -20.13 -1.69
N LYS A 354 7.89 -20.15 -1.87
CA LYS A 354 8.79 -21.22 -1.43
C LYS A 354 9.11 -21.17 0.06
N SER A 355 9.11 -20.00 0.70
CA SER A 355 9.40 -19.88 2.12
C SER A 355 8.33 -20.52 3.01
N GLY A 356 7.10 -20.67 2.50
CA GLY A 356 5.96 -21.19 3.26
C GLY A 356 5.39 -20.19 4.27
N SER A 357 5.96 -18.98 4.36
CA SER A 357 5.48 -17.94 5.26
C SER A 357 4.08 -17.43 4.87
N PRO A 358 3.22 -17.10 5.85
CA PRO A 358 1.90 -16.53 5.58
C PRO A 358 1.98 -15.03 5.21
N PHE A 359 3.12 -14.39 5.48
CA PHE A 359 3.32 -12.97 5.27
C PHE A 359 4.79 -12.69 4.94
N MET A 360 5.03 -11.71 4.07
CA MET A 360 6.37 -11.20 3.77
C MET A 360 6.35 -9.68 3.69
N MET A 361 7.35 -9.04 4.28
CA MET A 361 7.50 -7.59 4.22
C MET A 361 8.74 -7.23 3.41
N GLU A 362 8.55 -6.44 2.36
CA GLU A 362 9.67 -5.75 1.71
C GLU A 362 10.10 -4.59 2.59
N VAL A 363 11.40 -4.45 2.81
CA VAL A 363 11.94 -3.29 3.50
C VAL A 363 13.07 -2.63 2.73
N ALA A 364 13.20 -1.32 2.88
CA ALA A 364 14.34 -0.57 2.35
C ALA A 364 15.16 0.08 3.46
N SER A 365 16.45 0.27 3.19
CA SER A 365 17.35 1.01 4.07
C SER A 365 16.84 2.42 4.26
N ARG A 366 16.65 2.80 5.53
CA ARG A 366 16.10 4.09 5.92
C ARG A 366 17.11 5.21 5.69
N THR A 367 16.63 6.31 5.14
CA THR A 367 17.37 7.55 4.86
C THR A 367 16.84 8.71 5.71
N ASP A 368 17.52 9.85 5.67
CA ASP A 368 17.06 11.06 6.38
C ASP A 368 15.74 11.62 5.84
N ALA A 369 15.35 11.25 4.61
CA ALA A 369 14.07 11.61 4.02
C ALA A 369 12.89 10.83 4.64
N ASP A 370 13.15 9.66 5.25
CA ASP A 370 12.16 8.74 5.78
C ASP A 370 11.72 9.15 7.21
N LYS A 371 11.09 10.32 7.29
CA LYS A 371 10.59 10.92 8.54
C LYS A 371 9.19 10.46 8.95
N LYS A 372 8.39 9.97 7.99
CA LYS A 372 7.01 9.50 8.22
C LYS A 372 6.88 8.05 7.79
N GLY A 373 6.47 7.18 8.70
CA GLY A 373 6.30 5.75 8.46
C GLY A 373 6.56 4.94 9.74
N GLY A 374 6.71 3.62 9.58
CA GLY A 374 7.16 2.72 10.64
C GLY A 374 8.54 2.17 10.31
N HIS A 375 9.24 1.68 11.34
CA HIS A 375 10.41 0.84 11.17
C HIS A 375 10.19 -0.55 11.77
N LEU A 376 10.92 -1.53 11.24
CA LEU A 376 10.95 -2.87 11.83
C LEU A 376 11.78 -2.83 13.12
N ALA A 377 11.38 -3.68 14.05
CA ALA A 377 12.06 -3.94 15.30
C ALA A 377 11.73 -5.37 15.73
N GLU A 378 12.52 -5.95 16.63
CA GLU A 378 12.18 -7.19 17.32
C GLU A 378 11.59 -6.86 18.70
N ASP A 379 10.54 -7.56 19.13
CA ASP A 379 10.07 -7.43 20.51
C ASP A 379 11.13 -7.97 21.47
N ALA A 380 11.53 -7.15 22.45
CA ALA A 380 12.58 -7.52 23.41
C ALA A 380 12.20 -8.69 24.31
N LYS A 381 10.89 -8.96 24.48
CA LYS A 381 10.35 -10.05 25.29
C LYS A 381 10.02 -11.29 24.46
N HIS A 382 9.71 -11.12 23.18
CA HIS A 382 9.42 -12.21 22.27
C HIS A 382 10.05 -11.89 20.92
N PRO A 383 10.88 -12.76 20.33
CA PRO A 383 11.66 -12.45 19.13
C PRO A 383 10.83 -12.36 17.83
N TRP A 384 9.55 -11.96 17.91
CA TRP A 384 8.73 -11.63 16.75
C TRP A 384 8.96 -10.18 16.35
N MET A 385 8.95 -9.91 15.05
CA MET A 385 9.13 -8.56 14.53
C MET A 385 7.87 -7.71 14.72
N GLN A 386 8.03 -6.49 15.23
CA GLN A 386 6.97 -5.50 15.43
C GLN A 386 7.23 -4.26 14.57
N LEU A 387 6.17 -3.65 14.01
CA LEU A 387 6.24 -2.30 13.46
C LEU A 387 6.12 -1.29 14.61
N GLY A 388 7.16 -0.50 14.84
CA GLY A 388 7.14 0.56 15.85
C GLY A 388 6.40 1.82 15.37
N HIS A 389 5.51 2.37 16.21
CA HIS A 389 5.17 3.79 16.20
C HIS A 389 5.83 4.43 17.42
N LEU A 390 6.83 5.29 17.19
CA LEU A 390 7.54 5.99 18.26
C LEU A 390 6.68 7.10 18.89
N PRO A 391 6.86 7.39 20.20
CA PRO A 391 6.22 8.52 20.87
C PRO A 391 6.44 9.87 20.19
N LEU A 392 5.42 10.74 20.26
CA LEU A 392 5.41 12.09 19.65
C LEU A 392 6.57 12.96 20.13
N GLU A 393 7.00 12.79 21.37
CA GLU A 393 8.11 13.52 22.00
C GLU A 393 9.47 13.30 21.31
N TYR A 394 9.63 12.20 20.56
CA TYR A 394 10.84 11.92 19.78
C TYR A 394 10.77 12.40 18.32
N LYS A 395 9.59 12.89 17.86
CA LYS A 395 9.48 13.54 16.54
C LYS A 395 9.99 14.99 16.54
N ALA A 396 10.16 15.59 17.71
CA ALA A 396 10.63 16.96 17.87
C ALA A 396 12.17 17.09 17.95
N ALA A 397 12.90 15.97 17.95
CA ALA A 397 14.36 15.93 18.08
C ALA A 397 15.10 15.43 16.80
N LEU A 398 14.42 15.41 15.64
CA LEU A 398 14.93 15.05 14.30
C LEU A 398 14.41 16.04 13.25
#